data_AF-A0A3C1XD21-F1
#
_entry.id   AF-A0A3C1XD21-F1
#
_cell.length_a   1.000
_cell.length_b   1.000
_cell.length_c   1.000
_cell.angle_alpha   90.00
_cell.angle_beta   90.00
_cell.angle_gamma   90.00
#
_symmetry.space_group_name_H-M   'P 1'
#
loop_
_entity.id
_entity.type
_entity.pdbx_description
1 polymer ?
#
loop_
_entity_poly.entity_id
_entity_poly.type
_entity_poly.pdbx_seq_one_letter_code
_entity_poly.pdbx_strand_id
1 'polypeptide(L)'
;MNLEEKLKEFFGYESFRQGQKQIIEQVLQGTDTLGILPTGAGKSICYQLPALLQEGITLVVSPLISLMKDQVDQLNIANIPATFINSTVDEMEVHFRMQQVESGQVKILFVAPERFELE
;
A
#
# COMPACT_ATOMS: atom_id res chain seq x y z
N MET A 1 19.68 -7.24 3.21
CA MET A 1 18.60 -6.44 3.83
C MET A 1 17.94 -7.30 4.89
N ASN A 2 17.86 -6.84 6.14
CA ASN A 2 17.17 -7.55 7.22
C ASN A 2 15.70 -7.08 7.28
N LEU A 3 14.76 -7.98 7.02
CA LEU A 3 13.34 -7.61 6.93
C LEU A 3 12.73 -7.32 8.30
N GLU A 4 13.20 -7.98 9.35
CA GLU A 4 12.76 -7.77 10.73
C GLU A 4 13.16 -6.37 11.23
N GLU A 5 14.39 -5.92 10.90
CA GLU A 5 14.82 -4.56 11.20
C GLU A 5 13.94 -3.52 10.51
N LYS A 6 13.62 -3.73 9.23
CA LYS A 6 12.76 -2.82 8.45
C LYS A 6 11.31 -2.82 8.93
N LEU A 7 10.79 -3.98 9.32
CA LEU A 7 9.48 -4.09 9.95
C LEU A 7 9.40 -3.26 11.23
N LYS A 8 10.43 -3.34 12.08
CA LYS A 8 10.52 -2.56 13.31
C LYS A 8 10.69 -1.07 13.05
N GLU A 9 11.55 -0.70 12.09
CA GLU A 9 11.81 0.69 11.69
C GLU A 9 10.54 1.41 11.23
N PHE A 10 9.76 0.78 10.34
CA PHE A 10 8.60 1.42 9.74
C PHE A 10 7.29 1.23 10.52
N PHE A 11 7.12 0.09 11.20
CA PHE A 11 5.84 -0.28 11.82
C PHE A 11 5.93 -0.58 13.32
N GLY A 12 7.13 -0.62 13.90
CA GLY A 12 7.33 -0.90 15.33
C GLY A 12 7.05 -2.35 15.74
N TYR A 13 6.88 -3.28 14.80
CA TYR A 13 6.65 -4.69 15.12
C TYR A 13 7.97 -5.45 15.24
N GLU A 14 8.09 -6.27 16.29
CA GLU A 14 9.30 -7.06 16.58
C GLU A 14 9.43 -8.32 15.69
N SER A 15 8.32 -8.83 15.14
CA SER A 15 8.33 -10.05 14.35
C SER A 15 7.17 -10.12 13.36
N PHE A 16 7.40 -10.88 12.28
CA PHE A 16 6.35 -11.21 11.33
C PHE A 16 5.39 -12.24 11.93
N ARG A 17 4.12 -12.09 11.60
CA ARG A 17 3.12 -13.15 11.78
C ARG A 17 3.31 -14.23 10.71
N GLN A 18 2.76 -15.41 10.99
CA GLN A 18 2.86 -16.56 10.09
C GLN A 18 2.45 -16.20 8.66
N GLY A 19 3.29 -16.57 7.69
CA GLY A 19 3.09 -16.36 6.26
C GLY A 19 3.49 -14.97 5.74
N GLN A 20 3.54 -13.92 6.56
CA GLN A 20 3.86 -12.57 6.09
C GLN A 20 5.24 -12.47 5.44
N LYS A 21 6.27 -12.96 6.15
CA LYS A 21 7.67 -12.89 5.67
C LYS A 21 7.84 -13.57 4.31
N GLN A 22 7.24 -14.76 4.14
CA GLN A 22 7.32 -15.52 2.90
C GLN A 22 6.67 -14.80 1.71
N ILE A 23 5.55 -14.10 1.94
CA ILE A 23 4.89 -13.29 0.91
C ILE A 23 5.77 -12.10 0.55
N ILE A 24 6.28 -11.38 1.56
CA ILE A 24 7.11 -10.19 1.38
C ILE A 24 8.41 -10.53 0.61
N GLU A 25 9.06 -11.64 0.95
CA GLU A 25 10.26 -12.11 0.26
C GLU A 25 10.00 -12.40 -1.23
N GLN A 26 8.88 -13.04 -1.57
CA GLN A 26 8.51 -13.29 -2.96
C GLN A 26 8.19 -12.00 -3.73
N VAL A 27 7.43 -11.08 -3.12
CA VAL A 27 7.11 -9.78 -3.73
C VAL A 27 8.38 -8.96 -3.99
N LEU A 28 9.32 -8.94 -3.03
CA LEU A 28 10.60 -8.24 -3.19
C LEU A 28 11.49 -8.85 -4.28
N GLN A 29 11.33 -10.14 -4.58
CA GLN A 29 11.98 -10.83 -5.69
C GLN A 29 11.28 -10.59 -7.04
N GLY A 30 10.19 -9.83 -7.07
CA GLY A 30 9.39 -9.60 -8.28
C GLY A 30 8.57 -10.82 -8.71
N THR A 31 8.22 -11.70 -7.77
CA THR A 31 7.40 -12.89 -8.04
C THR A 31 5.94 -12.61 -7.74
N ASP A 32 5.07 -12.88 -8.72
CA ASP A 32 3.61 -12.83 -8.55
C ASP A 32 3.18 -13.77 -7.42
N THR A 33 2.50 -13.23 -6.41
CA THR A 33 2.25 -13.94 -5.15
C THR A 33 0.76 -13.89 -4.76
N LEU A 34 0.18 -15.07 -4.49
CA LEU A 34 -1.15 -15.19 -3.89
C LEU A 34 -1.05 -15.41 -2.38
N GLY A 35 -1.28 -14.35 -1.60
CA GLY A 35 -1.26 -14.40 -0.14
C GLY A 35 -2.66 -14.61 0.47
N ILE A 36 -2.96 -15.83 0.93
CA ILE A 36 -4.21 -16.13 1.64
C ILE A 36 -3.97 -16.06 3.16
N LEU A 37 -4.53 -15.04 3.79
CA LEU A 37 -4.33 -14.75 5.21
C LEU A 37 -5.69 -14.41 5.86
N PRO A 38 -5.96 -14.84 7.11
CA PRO A 38 -7.22 -14.54 7.79
C PRO A 38 -7.38 -13.04 8.07
N THR A 39 -8.59 -12.58 8.33
CA THR A 39 -8.85 -11.19 8.75
C THR A 39 -8.10 -10.88 10.04
N GLY A 40 -7.61 -9.64 10.17
CA GLY A 40 -6.80 -9.24 11.32
C GLY A 40 -5.38 -9.80 11.31
N ALA A 41 -4.97 -10.66 10.37
CA ALA A 41 -3.62 -11.22 10.28
C ALA A 41 -2.52 -10.21 9.87
N GLY A 42 -2.89 -8.96 9.53
CA GLY A 42 -1.93 -7.96 9.07
C GLY A 42 -1.56 -8.12 7.59
N LYS A 43 -2.55 -8.39 6.74
CA LYS A 43 -2.35 -8.55 5.29
C LYS A 43 -1.68 -7.33 4.65
N SER A 44 -2.03 -6.13 5.10
CA SER A 44 -1.52 -4.89 4.51
C SER A 44 0.00 -4.78 4.55
N ILE A 45 0.63 -5.29 5.61
CA ILE A 45 2.09 -5.30 5.75
C ILE A 45 2.78 -6.04 4.59
N CYS A 46 2.09 -7.03 3.99
CA CYS A 46 2.65 -7.82 2.89
C CYS A 46 2.88 -7.01 1.61
N TYR A 47 2.19 -5.88 1.42
CA TYR A 47 2.46 -4.95 0.31
C TYR A 47 3.04 -3.61 0.78
N GLN A 48 2.72 -3.16 1.99
CA GLN A 48 3.23 -1.89 2.52
C GLN A 48 4.74 -1.93 2.79
N LEU A 49 5.26 -3.03 3.35
CA LEU A 49 6.71 -3.12 3.57
C LEU A 49 7.48 -3.17 2.25
N PRO A 50 7.12 -4.01 1.25
CA PRO A 50 7.73 -3.93 -0.07
C PRO A 50 7.65 -2.55 -0.72
N ALA A 51 6.50 -1.86 -0.58
CA ALA A 51 6.32 -0.52 -1.12
C ALA A 51 7.39 0.47 -0.63
N LEU A 52 7.82 0.35 0.63
CA LEU A 52 8.85 1.20 1.23
C LEU A 52 10.28 0.81 0.84
N LEU A 53 10.49 -0.45 0.46
CA LEU A 53 11.83 -1.01 0.20
C LEU A 53 12.22 -0.98 -1.28
N GLN A 54 11.24 -0.93 -2.18
CA GLN A 54 11.46 -0.83 -3.62
C GLN A 54 11.41 0.63 -4.10
N GLU A 55 12.03 0.93 -5.23
CA GLU A 55 11.86 2.23 -5.89
C GLU A 55 10.50 2.33 -6.58
N GLY A 56 10.04 3.55 -6.85
CA GLY A 56 8.76 3.80 -7.51
C GLY A 56 7.55 3.78 -6.56
N ILE A 57 6.36 3.59 -7.14
CA ILE A 57 5.07 3.65 -6.45
C ILE A 57 4.44 2.25 -6.34
N THR A 58 3.75 1.99 -5.23
CA THR A 58 2.86 0.83 -5.10
C THR A 58 1.42 1.23 -5.34
N LEU A 59 0.78 0.55 -6.29
CA LEU A 59 -0.65 0.66 -6.57
C LEU A 59 -1.41 -0.42 -5.79
N VAL A 60 -2.40 -0.01 -4.98
CA VAL A 60 -3.26 -0.92 -4.22
C VAL A 60 -4.69 -0.80 -4.73
N VAL A 61 -5.19 -1.85 -5.35
CA VAL A 61 -6.58 -1.90 -5.83
C VAL A 61 -7.48 -2.46 -4.73
N SER A 62 -8.48 -1.69 -4.30
CA SER A 62 -9.40 -2.09 -3.22
C SER A 62 -10.83 -1.65 -3.50
N PRO A 63 -11.84 -2.55 -3.38
CA PRO A 63 -13.24 -2.20 -3.62
C PRO A 63 -13.88 -1.41 -2.47
N LEU A 64 -13.23 -1.31 -1.30
CA LEU A 64 -13.82 -0.71 -0.11
C LEU A 64 -13.29 0.72 0.12
N ILE A 65 -14.05 1.72 -0.33
CA ILE A 65 -13.69 3.15 -0.20
C ILE A 65 -13.42 3.58 1.25
N SER A 66 -14.26 3.14 2.20
CA SER A 66 -14.06 3.45 3.62
C SER A 66 -12.74 2.91 4.14
N LEU A 67 -12.39 1.67 3.75
CA LEU A 67 -11.12 1.05 4.12
C LEU A 67 -9.93 1.78 3.48
N MET A 68 -10.06 2.27 2.24
CA MET A 68 -9.00 3.05 1.60
C MET A 68 -8.66 4.30 2.43
N LYS A 69 -9.68 5.04 2.88
CA LYS A 69 -9.49 6.22 3.71
C LYS A 69 -8.77 5.88 5.02
N ASP A 70 -9.28 4.88 5.75
CA ASP A 70 -8.68 4.48 7.03
C ASP A 70 -7.22 4.03 6.87
N GLN A 71 -6.90 3.30 5.80
CA GLN A 71 -5.53 2.87 5.50
C GLN A 71 -4.62 4.06 5.14
N VAL A 72 -5.09 5.00 4.32
CA VAL A 72 -4.32 6.19 3.95
C VAL A 72 -4.08 7.08 5.16
N ASP A 73 -5.09 7.30 6.01
CA ASP A 73 -4.94 8.08 7.24
C ASP A 73 -3.90 7.44 8.18
N GLN A 74 -3.96 6.11 8.37
CA GLN A 74 -2.97 5.38 9.18
C GLN A 74 -1.54 5.47 8.62
N LEU A 75 -1.39 5.34 7.30
CA LEU A 75 -0.08 5.46 6.65
C LEU A 75 0.50 6.87 6.80
N ASN A 76 -0.32 7.90 6.58
CA ASN A 76 0.12 9.29 6.72
C ASN A 76 0.47 9.64 8.17
N ILE A 77 -0.26 9.11 9.17
CA ILE A 77 0.12 9.23 10.60
C ILE A 77 1.48 8.58 10.86
N ALA A 78 1.79 7.47 10.19
CA ALA A 78 3.09 6.80 10.24
C ALA A 78 4.17 7.47 9.37
N ASN A 79 3.92 8.67 8.82
CA ASN A 79 4.79 9.38 7.89
C ASN A 79 5.12 8.59 6.61
N ILE A 80 4.22 7.71 6.18
CA ILE A 80 4.30 7.00 4.89
C ILE A 80 3.38 7.71 3.92
N PRO A 81 3.90 8.44 2.91
CA PRO A 81 3.08 9.22 2.01
C PRO A 81 2.14 8.34 1.20
N ALA A 82 0.85 8.46 1.45
CA ALA A 82 -0.18 7.69 0.78
C ALA A 82 -1.37 8.56 0.38
N THR A 83 -2.03 8.20 -0.72
CA THR A 83 -3.27 8.83 -1.15
C THR A 83 -4.21 7.82 -1.79
N PHE A 84 -5.42 8.25 -2.15
CA PHE A 84 -6.41 7.42 -2.82
C PHE A 84 -7.10 8.13 -3.99
N ILE A 85 -7.58 7.36 -4.96
CA ILE A 85 -8.44 7.83 -6.05
C ILE A 85 -9.64 6.88 -6.16
N ASN A 86 -10.85 7.43 -6.05
CA ASN A 86 -12.11 6.70 -6.19
C ASN A 86 -13.22 7.66 -6.66
N SER A 87 -14.46 7.18 -6.70
CA SER A 87 -15.65 7.94 -7.11
C SER A 87 -16.06 9.09 -6.18
N THR A 88 -15.55 9.14 -4.95
CA THR A 88 -15.87 10.22 -3.99
C THR A 88 -14.94 11.43 -4.09
N VAL A 89 -13.89 11.34 -4.89
CA VAL A 89 -12.91 12.41 -5.11
C VAL A 89 -13.26 13.15 -6.39
N ASP A 90 -13.44 14.47 -6.30
CA ASP A 90 -13.72 15.30 -7.47
C ASP A 90 -12.52 15.37 -8.44
N GLU A 91 -12.77 15.79 -9.67
CA GLU A 91 -11.77 15.81 -10.74
C GLU A 91 -10.57 16.72 -10.44
N MET A 92 -10.79 17.85 -9.76
CA MET A 92 -9.72 18.79 -9.43
C MET A 92 -8.76 18.16 -8.42
N GLU A 93 -9.31 17.53 -7.38
CA GLU A 93 -8.55 16.83 -6.36
C GLU A 93 -7.86 15.58 -6.92
N VAL A 94 -8.50 14.85 -7.85
CA VAL A 94 -7.84 13.76 -8.59
C VAL A 94 -6.62 14.28 -9.34
N HIS A 95 -6.75 15.38 -10.09
CA HIS A 95 -5.63 15.97 -10.83
C HIS A 95 -4.49 16.37 -9.89
N PHE A 96 -4.81 17.02 -8.78
CA PHE A 96 -3.83 17.38 -7.76
C PHE A 96 -3.10 16.14 -7.19
N ARG A 97 -3.83 15.09 -6.80
CA ARG A 97 -3.24 13.84 -6.29
C ARG A 97 -2.37 13.15 -7.33
N MET A 98 -2.77 13.16 -8.59
CA MET A 98 -1.98 12.59 -9.69
C MET A 98 -0.66 13.36 -9.90
N GLN A 99 -0.66 14.69 -9.81
CA GLN A 99 0.59 15.46 -9.85
C GLN A 99 1.54 15.06 -8.70
N GLN A 100 1.02 14.83 -7.50
CA GLN A 100 1.82 14.35 -6.36
C GLN A 100 2.42 12.97 -6.65
N VAL A 101 1.63 12.06 -7.21
CA VAL A 101 2.07 10.72 -7.65
C VAL A 101 3.19 10.82 -8.69
N GLU A 102 2.99 11.62 -9.74
CA GLU A 102 3.96 11.81 -10.84
C GLU A 102 5.27 12.45 -10.35
N SER A 103 5.20 13.35 -9.37
CA SER A 103 6.38 13.96 -8.74
C SER A 103 7.12 13.05 -7.74
N GLY A 104 6.63 11.83 -7.50
CA GLY A 104 7.23 10.88 -6.54
C GLY A 104 6.99 11.23 -5.07
N GLN A 105 6.03 12.12 -4.77
CA GLN A 105 5.68 12.48 -3.39
C GLN A 105 4.77 11.45 -2.71
N VAL A 106 4.20 10.52 -3.47
CA VAL A 106 3.33 9.45 -2.97
C VAL A 106 4.04 8.12 -3.12
N LYS A 107 4.05 7.33 -2.04
CA LYS A 107 4.64 5.99 -2.02
C LYS A 107 3.62 4.88 -2.28
N ILE A 108 2.41 5.07 -1.79
CA ILE A 108 1.29 4.12 -1.93
C ILE A 108 0.05 4.85 -2.44
N LEU A 109 -0.47 4.42 -3.58
CA LEU A 109 -1.71 4.93 -4.15
C LEU A 109 -2.78 3.83 -4.08
N PHE A 110 -3.87 4.11 -3.35
CA PHE A 110 -5.05 3.26 -3.36
C PHE A 110 -5.98 3.67 -4.51
N VAL A 111 -6.46 2.72 -5.30
CA VAL A 111 -7.41 3.00 -6.39
C VAL A 111 -8.60 2.07 -6.31
N ALA A 112 -9.80 2.62 -6.48
CA ALA A 112 -11.01 1.82 -6.53
C ALA A 112 -11.19 1.20 -7.94
N PRO A 113 -11.66 -0.05 -8.07
CA PRO A 113 -11.69 -0.78 -9.33
C PRO A 113 -12.40 -0.05 -10.47
N GLU A 114 -13.45 0.72 -10.18
CA GLU A 114 -14.24 1.45 -11.17
C GLU A 114 -13.40 2.45 -12.00
N ARG A 115 -12.22 2.83 -11.51
CA ARG A 115 -11.30 3.74 -12.22
C ARG A 115 -10.53 3.08 -13.37
N PHE A 116 -10.57 1.75 -13.47
CA PHE A 116 -9.94 0.98 -14.55
C PHE A 116 -10.93 0.54 -15.64
N GLU A 117 -12.21 0.82 -15.45
CA GLU A 117 -13.21 0.53 -16.46
C GLU A 117 -12.96 1.44 -17.67
N LEU A 118 -12.66 0.82 -18.81
CA LEU A 118 -12.62 1.49 -20.10
C LEU A 118 -14.07 1.66 -20.56
N GLU A 119 -14.47 2.89 -20.88
CA GLU A 119 -15.70 3.13 -21.67
C GLU A 119 -15.59 2.52 -23.07
#